data_AF-A0A9P6CN80-F1
#
_entry.id   AF-A0A9P6CN80-F1
#
_cell.length_a   1.000
_cell.length_b   1.000
_cell.length_c   1.000
_cell.angle_alpha   90.00
_cell.angle_beta   90.00
_cell.angle_gamma   90.00
#
_symmetry.space_group_name_H-M   'P 1'
#
loop_
_entity.id
_entity.type
_entity.pdbx_description
1 polymer ?
#
loop_
_entity_poly.entity_id
_entity_poly.type
_entity_poly.pdbx_seq_one_letter_code
_entity_poly.pdbx_strand_id
1 'polypeptide(L)'
;NVNREREARNNLIRLRQDTKTAEEFFILFNEYYLRSGFNEQTAIFYLQNGAVNKNIVSRILLNTPLPSTLSEWQDKIILLD
;
A
#
# COMPACT_ATOMS: atom_id res chain seq x y z
N ASN A 1 -3.49 4.65 22.49
CA ASN A 1 -3.34 3.30 23.09
C ASN A 1 -2.23 2.59 22.32
N VAL A 2 -1.00 2.61 22.86
CA VAL A 2 0.25 2.22 22.16
C VAL A 2 0.19 0.81 21.56
N ASN A 3 -0.55 -0.09 22.19
CA ASN A 3 -0.70 -1.46 21.70
C ASN A 3 -1.44 -1.54 20.36
N ARG A 4 -2.46 -0.70 20.16
CA ARG A 4 -3.26 -0.68 18.91
C ARG A 4 -2.46 -0.12 17.73
N GLU A 5 -1.64 0.90 17.98
CA GLU A 5 -0.77 1.50 16.96
C GLU A 5 0.33 0.53 16.53
N ARG A 6 0.97 -0.14 17.50
CA ARG A 6 1.97 -1.18 17.22
C ARG A 6 1.38 -2.35 16.42
N GLU A 7 0.18 -2.78 16.77
CA GLU A 7 -0.53 -3.82 16.03
C GLU A 7 -0.83 -3.38 14.59
N ALA A 8 -1.34 -2.17 14.40
CA ALA A 8 -1.59 -1.62 13.07
C ALA A 8 -0.32 -1.55 12.21
N ARG A 9 0.82 -1.13 12.79
CA ARG A 9 2.13 -1.17 12.09
C ARG A 9 2.48 -2.58 11.65
N ASN A 10 2.40 -3.55 12.55
CA ASN A 10 2.71 -4.95 12.24
C ASN A 10 1.81 -5.50 11.14
N ASN A 11 0.51 -5.17 11.19
CA ASN A 11 -0.46 -5.59 10.19
C ASN A 11 -0.15 -4.95 8.83
N LEU A 12 0.16 -3.65 8.78
CA LEU A 12 0.55 -2.97 7.54
C LEU A 12 1.82 -3.57 6.93
N ILE A 13 2.85 -3.82 7.74
CA ILE A 13 4.12 -4.43 7.29
C ILE A 13 3.90 -5.82 6.69
N ARG A 14 2.98 -6.59 7.27
CA ARG A 14 2.70 -7.97 6.87
C ARG A 14 1.62 -8.08 5.80
N LEU A 15 0.88 -7.01 5.52
CA LEU A 15 -0.21 -7.03 4.55
C LEU A 15 0.34 -7.29 3.15
N ARG A 16 -0.30 -8.23 2.46
CA ARG A 16 -0.01 -8.59 1.07
C ARG A 16 -1.31 -8.66 0.30
N GLN A 17 -1.28 -8.18 -0.94
CA GLN A 17 -2.39 -8.29 -1.89
C GLN A 17 -2.71 -9.77 -2.12
N ASP A 18 -1.70 -10.59 -2.43
CA ASP A 18 -1.84 -12.02 -2.71
C ASP A 18 -2.98 -12.31 -3.70
N THR A 19 -4.06 -12.96 -3.24
CA THR A 19 -5.23 -13.31 -4.05
C THR A 19 -6.36 -12.27 -3.96
N LYS A 20 -6.17 -11.17 -3.24
CA LYS A 20 -7.16 -10.08 -3.09
C LYS A 20 -7.14 -9.19 -4.32
N THR A 21 -8.28 -8.59 -4.65
CA THR A 21 -8.27 -7.44 -5.57
C THR A 21 -7.54 -6.27 -4.93
N ALA A 22 -7.08 -5.32 -5.74
CA ALA A 22 -6.47 -4.09 -5.27
C ALA A 22 -7.41 -3.33 -4.32
N GLU A 23 -8.72 -3.31 -4.61
CA GLU A 23 -9.72 -2.64 -3.79
C GLU A 23 -9.84 -3.29 -2.40
N GLU A 24 -9.93 -4.63 -2.34
CA GLU A 24 -9.94 -5.39 -1.09
C GLU A 24 -8.66 -5.17 -0.27
N PHE A 25 -7.52 -5.16 -0.96
CA PHE A 25 -6.23 -4.83 -0.34
C PHE A 25 -6.23 -3.42 0.25
N PHE A 26 -6.71 -2.41 -0.49
CA PHE A 26 -6.69 -1.02 -0.04
C PHE A 26 -7.66 -0.73 1.10
N ILE A 27 -8.77 -1.46 1.22
CA ILE A 27 -9.64 -1.38 2.40
C ILE A 27 -8.83 -1.69 3.67
N LEU A 28 -8.11 -2.82 3.69
CA LEU A 28 -7.30 -3.23 4.83
C LEU A 28 -6.08 -2.32 5.03
N PHE A 29 -5.41 -1.96 3.93
CA PHE A 29 -4.23 -1.10 3.95
C PHE A 29 -4.56 0.25 4.58
N ASN A 30 -5.66 0.88 4.16
CA ASN A 30 -6.08 2.19 4.67
C ASN A 30 -6.48 2.13 6.14
N GLU A 31 -7.14 1.06 6.58
CA GLU A 31 -7.44 0.87 8.01
C GLU A 31 -6.16 0.80 8.85
N TYR A 32 -5.19 -0.02 8.43
CA TYR A 32 -3.94 -0.15 9.17
C TYR A 32 -3.09 1.10 9.09
N TYR A 33 -3.05 1.77 7.93
CA TYR A 33 -2.27 2.99 7.72
C TYR A 33 -2.72 4.10 8.65
N LEU A 34 -4.02 4.39 8.70
CA LEU A 34 -4.61 5.42 9.57
C LEU A 34 -4.30 5.20 11.06
N ARG A 35 -4.10 3.95 11.48
CA ARG A 35 -3.84 3.57 12.87
C ARG A 35 -2.37 3.36 13.19
N SER A 36 -1.50 3.27 12.18
CA SER A 36 -0.08 2.93 12.32
C SER A 36 0.80 4.10 12.77
N GLY A 37 0.36 5.34 12.54
CA GLY A 37 1.19 6.53 12.71
C GLY A 37 2.37 6.61 11.75
N PHE A 38 2.39 5.79 10.68
CA PHE A 38 3.36 5.94 9.60
C PHE A 38 3.09 7.20 8.78
N ASN A 39 4.17 7.77 8.24
CA ASN A 39 4.05 8.82 7.24
C ASN A 39 3.76 8.23 5.85
N GLU A 40 3.37 9.09 4.93
CA GLU A 40 2.99 8.70 3.57
C GLU A 40 4.12 8.01 2.82
N GLN A 41 5.36 8.48 2.96
CA GLN A 41 6.53 7.92 2.29
C GLN A 41 6.81 6.49 2.76
N THR A 42 6.56 6.18 4.03
CA THR A 42 6.65 4.82 4.57
C THR A 42 5.57 3.93 3.97
N ALA A 43 4.34 4.43 3.83
CA ALA A 43 3.25 3.69 3.20
C ALA A 43 3.55 3.39 1.72
N ILE A 44 4.02 4.39 0.96
CA ILE A 44 4.44 4.24 -0.44
C ILE A 44 5.58 3.23 -0.55
N PHE A 45 6.57 3.29 0.34
CA PHE A 45 7.67 2.32 0.36
C PHE A 45 7.15 0.87 0.47
N TYR A 46 6.14 0.60 1.31
CA TYR A 46 5.57 -0.74 1.42
C TYR A 46 4.79 -1.17 0.17
N LEU A 47 4.04 -0.25 -0.46
CA LEU A 47 3.38 -0.52 -1.74
C LEU A 47 4.39 -0.92 -2.82
N GLN A 48 5.52 -0.21 -2.89
CA GLN A 48 6.61 -0.51 -3.81
C GLN A 48 7.34 -1.82 -3.49
N ASN A 49 7.50 -2.14 -2.20
CA ASN A 49 8.37 -3.22 -1.72
C ASN A 49 7.58 -4.39 -1.13
N GLY A 50 6.64 -4.91 -1.92
CA GLY A 50 6.10 -6.26 -1.74
C GLY A 50 4.73 -6.34 -1.09
N ALA A 51 4.08 -5.23 -0.73
CA ALA A 51 2.67 -5.28 -0.32
C ALA A 51 1.72 -5.59 -1.50
N VAL A 52 2.11 -5.19 -2.71
CA VAL A 52 1.31 -5.29 -3.95
C VAL A 52 1.95 -6.26 -4.94
N ASN A 53 1.18 -6.81 -5.88
CA ASN A 53 1.70 -7.66 -6.95
C ASN A 53 2.85 -6.95 -7.70
N LYS A 54 4.01 -7.61 -7.76
CA LYS A 54 5.23 -7.07 -8.37
C LYS A 54 5.04 -6.65 -9.82
N ASN A 55 4.19 -7.35 -10.59
CA ASN A 55 3.93 -7.01 -11.98
C ASN A 55 3.23 -5.65 -12.13
N ILE A 56 2.29 -5.34 -11.22
CA ILE A 56 1.61 -4.03 -11.19
C ILE A 56 2.62 -2.95 -10.85
N VAL A 57 3.41 -3.13 -9.80
CA VAL A 57 4.45 -2.17 -9.39
C VAL A 57 5.44 -1.91 -10.51
N SER A 58 5.94 -2.96 -11.18
CA SER A 58 6.84 -2.81 -12.32
C SER A 58 6.21 -2.02 -13.47
N ARG A 59 4.93 -2.25 -13.78
CA ARG A 59 4.22 -1.46 -14.80
C ARG A 59 4.12 0.02 -14.40
N ILE A 60 3.86 0.33 -13.14
CA ILE A 60 3.82 1.72 -12.66
C ILE A 60 5.20 2.37 -12.81
N LEU A 61 6.27 1.69 -12.36
CA LEU A 61 7.63 2.22 -12.38
C LEU A 61 8.20 2.43 -13.79
N LEU A 62 7.68 1.71 -14.79
CA LEU A 62 8.07 1.87 -16.20
C LEU A 62 7.30 3.00 -16.92
N ASN A 63 6.26 3.56 -16.30
CA ASN A 63 5.45 4.62 -16.90
C ASN A 63 5.70 5.96 -16.21
N THR A 64 6.04 6.99 -17.00
CA THR A 64 6.19 8.37 -16.52
C THR A 64 4.95 9.20 -16.85
N PRO A 65 4.52 10.12 -15.96
CA PRO A 65 5.10 10.44 -14.66
C PRO A 65 4.81 9.38 -13.58
N LEU A 66 5.72 9.24 -12.62
CA LEU A 66 5.55 8.34 -11.48
C LEU A 66 4.57 8.95 -10.46
N PRO A 67 3.73 8.12 -9.81
CA PRO A 67 2.92 8.54 -8.67
C PRO A 67 3.81 9.06 -7.53
N SER A 68 3.44 10.20 -6.99
CA SER A 68 4.15 10.93 -5.94
C SER A 68 3.42 10.92 -4.60
N THR A 69 2.10 10.73 -4.61
CA THR A 69 1.25 10.65 -3.41
C THR A 69 0.70 9.24 -3.20
N LEU A 70 0.27 8.92 -1.98
CA LEU A 70 -0.35 7.63 -1.68
C LEU A 70 -1.65 7.44 -2.47
N SER A 71 -2.42 8.52 -2.67
CA SER A 71 -3.64 8.48 -3.48
C SER A 71 -3.34 8.11 -4.94
N GLU A 72 -2.33 8.73 -5.55
CA GLU A 72 -1.94 8.41 -6.93
C GLU A 72 -1.44 6.96 -7.06
N TRP A 73 -0.72 6.46 -6.06
CA TRP A 73 -0.30 5.05 -6.02
C TRP A 73 -1.51 4.12 -5.95
N GLN A 74 -2.48 4.43 -5.08
CA GLN A 74 -3.71 3.65 -4.95
C GLN A 74 -4.50 3.61 -6.27
N ASP A 75 -4.74 4.76 -6.88
CA ASP A 75 -5.49 4.85 -8.14
C ASP A 75 -4.82 4.06 -9.27
N LYS A 76 -3.48 4.14 -9.38
CA LYS A 76 -2.73 3.40 -10.39
C LYS A 76 -2.72 1.89 -10.15
N ILE A 77 -2.63 1.46 -8.89
CA ILE A 77 -2.66 0.03 -8.57
C ILE A 77 -4.04 -0.55 -8.87
N ILE A 78 -5.12 0.13 -8.48
CA ILE A 78 -6.50 -0.29 -8.79
C ILE A 78 -6.74 -0.35 -10.30
N LEU A 79 -6.22 0.61 -11.07
CA LEU A 79 -6.38 0.62 -12.54
C LEU A 79 -5.66 -0.54 -13.25
N LEU A 80 -4.59 -1.08 -12.66
CA LEU A 80 -3.69 -2.04 -13.31
C LEU A 80 -3.89 -3.49 -12.85
N ASP A 81 -4.59 -3.69 -11.75
CA ASP A 81 -5.07 -4.99 -11.25
C ASP A 81 -6.21 -5.53 -12.13
#